data_AF-A0A928XR72-F1
#
_entry.id   AF-A0A928XR72-F1
#
_cell.length_a   1.000
_cell.length_b   1.000
_cell.length_c   1.000
_cell.angle_alpha   90.00
_cell.angle_beta   90.00
_cell.angle_gamma   90.00
#
_symmetry.space_group_name_H-M   'P 1'
#
loop_
_entity.id
_entity.type
_entity.pdbx_description
1 polymer ?
#
loop_
_entity_poly.entity_id
_entity_poly.type
_entity_poly.pdbx_seq_one_letter_code
_entity_poly.pdbx_strand_id
1 'polypeptide(L)'
;MTPKLLAALFGCSIAAVSCGGDDEATAACEAPSCPIDYAGLDLATPSVSFANDVFPLFRRSCGLSSVCHGSQSSSAAGLYLGPKKSDTTTVIDVALYQQVIDGIANVPSKTAPAMDLVEPADPSQSFLMLKMDGCHNAAGLACTAQPKAKSGEPCGDSMPQGSGVLCAEDRDVVRRWIAQGAKID
;
A
#
# COMPACT_ATOMS: atom_id res chain seq x y z
N MET A 1 -3.34 63.32 -38.09
CA MET A 1 -4.04 62.62 -37.00
C MET A 1 -4.11 61.14 -37.36
N THR A 2 -3.17 60.36 -36.83
CA THR A 2 -3.04 58.91 -37.05
C THR A 2 -3.82 58.16 -35.98
N PRO A 3 -4.73 57.22 -36.33
CA PRO A 3 -5.38 56.39 -35.33
C PRO A 3 -4.47 55.24 -34.88
N LYS A 4 -4.55 54.97 -33.57
CA LYS A 4 -3.73 54.04 -32.80
C LYS A 4 -4.12 52.58 -33.02
N LEU A 5 -3.10 51.72 -32.98
CA LEU A 5 -3.13 50.27 -32.74
C LEU A 5 -4.09 49.90 -31.59
N LEU A 6 -4.90 48.85 -31.81
CA LEU A 6 -5.31 47.92 -30.75
C LEU A 6 -5.03 46.49 -31.25
N ALA A 7 -4.04 45.84 -30.65
CA ALA A 7 -3.74 44.43 -30.85
C ALA A 7 -4.55 43.61 -29.84
N ALA A 8 -5.37 42.69 -30.32
CA ALA A 8 -6.07 41.71 -29.49
C ALA A 8 -5.17 40.48 -29.30
N LEU A 9 -4.72 40.24 -28.06
CA LEU A 9 -4.05 39.01 -27.65
C LEU A 9 -5.12 37.96 -27.33
N PHE A 10 -5.33 37.03 -28.26
CA PHE A 10 -6.09 35.79 -28.02
C PHE A 10 -5.17 34.81 -27.30
N GLY A 11 -5.33 34.68 -25.98
CA GLY A 11 -4.66 33.66 -25.17
C GLY A 11 -5.33 32.31 -25.38
N CYS A 12 -4.76 31.48 -26.25
CA CYS A 12 -5.14 30.07 -26.39
C CYS A 12 -4.31 29.25 -25.40
N SER A 13 -4.89 28.93 -24.24
CA SER A 13 -4.29 28.03 -23.26
C SER A 13 -4.23 26.62 -23.84
N ILE A 14 -3.02 26.13 -24.06
CA ILE A 14 -2.73 24.77 -24.51
C ILE A 14 -3.02 23.83 -23.32
N ALA A 15 -4.08 23.03 -23.43
CA ALA A 15 -4.26 21.87 -22.58
C ALA A 15 -3.18 20.83 -22.97
N ALA A 16 -2.24 20.57 -22.07
CA ALA A 16 -1.27 19.50 -22.24
C ALA A 16 -2.00 18.15 -22.08
N VAL A 17 -2.20 17.46 -23.20
CA VAL A 17 -2.34 16.00 -23.22
C VAL A 17 -0.98 15.43 -22.81
N SER A 18 -0.93 14.82 -21.62
CA SER A 18 0.23 14.04 -21.18
C SER A 18 0.13 12.64 -21.78
N CYS A 19 1.10 12.33 -22.64
CA CYS A 19 1.34 11.03 -23.26
C CYS A 19 2.14 10.14 -22.29
N GLY A 20 1.93 8.82 -22.37
CA GLY A 20 2.51 7.81 -21.49
C GLY A 20 4.04 7.73 -21.51
N GLY A 21 4.55 7.12 -20.46
CA GLY A 21 5.94 6.70 -20.30
C GLY A 21 5.98 5.46 -19.42
N ASP A 22 6.34 4.33 -20.02
CA ASP A 22 6.61 3.06 -19.37
C ASP A 22 7.94 3.17 -18.60
N ASP A 23 7.87 3.53 -17.32
CA ASP A 23 8.91 3.32 -16.31
C ASP A 23 8.24 3.44 -14.93
N GLU A 24 7.66 2.32 -14.46
CA GLU A 24 6.88 2.22 -13.22
C GLU A 24 7.78 2.27 -11.97
N ALA A 25 8.37 3.44 -11.72
CA ALA A 25 8.57 3.88 -10.36
C ALA A 25 7.20 4.32 -9.84
N THR A 26 6.64 3.57 -8.88
CA THR A 26 5.39 3.96 -8.21
C THR A 26 5.58 5.38 -7.66
N ALA A 27 4.93 6.37 -8.28
CA ALA A 27 4.98 7.74 -7.79
C ALA A 27 4.42 7.74 -6.36
N ALA A 28 5.19 8.30 -5.43
CA ALA A 28 4.73 8.55 -4.07
C ALA A 28 3.48 9.44 -4.14
N CYS A 29 2.40 9.02 -3.50
CA CYS A 29 1.17 9.78 -3.43
C CYS A 29 1.03 10.50 -2.08
N GLU A 30 0.08 11.43 -2.00
CA GLU A 30 -0.20 12.17 -0.77
C GLU A 30 -0.79 11.25 0.31
N ALA A 31 -0.24 11.36 1.53
CA ALA A 31 -0.76 10.65 2.68
C ALA A 31 -2.11 11.23 3.12
N PRO A 32 -3.09 10.39 3.49
CA PRO A 32 -4.38 10.82 3.99
C PRO A 32 -4.23 11.42 5.38
N SER A 33 -5.24 12.18 5.82
CA SER A 33 -5.34 12.60 7.22
C SER A 33 -5.65 11.40 8.12
N CYS A 34 -5.04 11.36 9.29
CA CYS A 34 -5.31 10.35 10.32
C CYS A 34 -6.27 10.91 11.39
N PRO A 35 -7.26 10.11 11.88
CA PRO A 35 -7.59 8.74 11.48
C PRO A 35 -8.33 8.69 10.14
N ILE A 36 -8.28 7.52 9.47
CA ILE A 36 -9.02 7.26 8.23
C ILE A 36 -10.51 7.13 8.53
N ASP A 37 -11.34 7.83 7.77
CA ASP A 37 -12.79 7.66 7.79
C ASP A 37 -13.22 6.49 6.90
N TYR A 38 -13.25 5.29 7.46
CA TYR A 38 -13.71 4.09 6.76
C TYR A 38 -15.21 4.09 6.44
N ALA A 39 -16.02 4.90 7.14
CA ALA A 39 -17.46 4.94 6.91
C ALA A 39 -17.82 5.60 5.56
N GLY A 40 -16.93 6.44 5.04
CA GLY A 40 -17.08 7.10 3.74
C GLY A 40 -16.59 6.29 2.54
N LEU A 41 -16.00 5.11 2.74
CA LEU A 41 -15.40 4.32 1.66
C LEU A 41 -16.35 3.24 1.14
N ASP A 42 -16.37 3.04 -0.18
CA ASP A 42 -16.98 1.85 -0.78
C ASP A 42 -16.02 0.67 -0.65
N LEU A 43 -16.29 -0.18 0.33
CA LEU A 43 -15.50 -1.38 0.63
C LEU A 43 -16.07 -2.65 -0.01
N ALA A 44 -17.28 -2.57 -0.58
CA ALA A 44 -17.99 -3.73 -1.14
C ALA A 44 -17.75 -3.86 -2.64
N THR A 45 -17.56 -2.75 -3.36
CA THR A 45 -17.39 -2.76 -4.82
C THR A 45 -16.16 -1.99 -5.30
N PRO A 46 -15.46 -2.49 -6.35
CA PRO A 46 -15.62 -3.80 -6.98
C PRO A 46 -15.13 -4.96 -6.07
N SER A 47 -15.53 -6.18 -6.42
CA SER A 47 -14.93 -7.38 -5.83
C SER A 47 -13.44 -7.45 -6.15
N VAL A 48 -12.62 -7.86 -5.17
CA VAL A 48 -11.16 -7.91 -5.30
C VAL A 48 -10.68 -9.36 -5.25
N SER A 49 -9.82 -9.72 -6.20
CA SER A 49 -9.11 -10.99 -6.26
C SER A 49 -7.77 -10.87 -5.54
N PHE A 50 -7.46 -11.80 -4.65
CA PHE A 50 -6.13 -11.79 -4.04
C PHE A 50 -5.05 -12.07 -5.09
N ALA A 51 -5.27 -13.07 -5.95
CA ALA A 51 -4.30 -13.48 -6.96
C ALA A 51 -4.02 -12.39 -8.02
N ASN A 52 -5.07 -11.69 -8.47
CA ASN A 52 -4.98 -10.77 -9.61
C ASN A 52 -4.80 -9.31 -9.20
N ASP A 53 -5.29 -8.90 -8.03
CA ASP A 53 -5.28 -7.49 -7.63
C ASP A 53 -4.31 -7.25 -6.48
N VAL A 54 -4.41 -7.99 -5.38
CA VAL A 54 -3.64 -7.70 -4.15
C VAL A 54 -2.21 -8.23 -4.22
N PHE A 55 -2.03 -9.48 -4.61
CA PHE A 55 -0.73 -10.12 -4.62
C PHE A 55 0.26 -9.43 -5.57
N PRO A 56 -0.14 -8.98 -6.78
CA PRO A 56 0.74 -8.16 -7.61
C PRO A 56 1.17 -6.84 -6.96
N LEU A 57 0.28 -6.17 -6.21
CA LEU A 57 0.62 -4.98 -5.42
C LEU A 57 1.64 -5.31 -4.34
N PHE A 58 1.43 -6.38 -3.58
CA PHE A 58 2.38 -6.81 -2.55
C PHE A 58 3.77 -7.07 -3.16
N ARG A 59 3.85 -7.76 -4.30
CA ARG A 59 5.14 -8.01 -4.97
C ARG A 59 5.81 -6.76 -5.51
N ARG A 60 5.03 -5.80 -6.04
CA ARG A 60 5.53 -4.54 -6.61
C ARG A 60 5.97 -3.56 -5.55
N SER A 61 5.33 -3.54 -4.38
CA SER A 61 5.50 -2.46 -3.42
C SER A 61 6.13 -2.90 -2.09
N CYS A 62 5.97 -4.17 -1.71
CA CYS A 62 6.40 -4.67 -0.39
C CYS A 62 7.47 -5.77 -0.52
N GLY A 63 7.24 -6.73 -1.42
CA GLY A 63 8.11 -7.87 -1.73
C GLY A 63 9.35 -7.51 -2.56
N LEU A 64 9.72 -6.23 -2.63
CA LEU A 64 10.75 -5.66 -3.52
C LEU A 64 12.12 -6.35 -3.45
N SER A 65 12.48 -6.86 -2.29
CA SER A 65 13.76 -7.51 -2.04
C SER A 65 13.65 -8.51 -0.90
N SER A 66 14.68 -9.34 -0.72
CA SER A 66 14.77 -10.25 0.41
C SER A 66 14.68 -9.54 1.77
N VAL A 67 15.18 -8.29 1.85
CA VAL A 67 15.20 -7.50 3.09
C VAL A 67 13.90 -6.74 3.36
N CYS A 68 13.09 -6.46 2.33
CA CYS A 68 11.80 -5.77 2.50
C CYS A 68 10.76 -6.80 2.96
N HIS A 69 10.00 -7.45 2.06
CA HIS A 69 9.09 -8.55 2.42
C HIS A 69 9.13 -9.72 1.42
N GLY A 70 10.22 -9.83 0.65
CA GLY A 70 10.36 -10.73 -0.49
C GLY A 70 11.01 -12.09 -0.21
N SER A 71 11.30 -12.44 1.05
CA SER A 71 11.97 -13.68 1.44
C SER A 71 11.41 -14.27 2.72
N GLN A 72 11.07 -15.56 2.67
CA GLN A 72 10.54 -16.29 3.84
C GLN A 72 11.51 -16.33 5.03
N SER A 73 12.82 -16.22 4.79
CA SER A 73 13.85 -16.39 5.83
C SER A 73 14.52 -15.09 6.29
N SER A 74 14.45 -14.02 5.49
CA SER A 74 15.27 -12.82 5.72
C SER A 74 14.51 -11.49 5.65
N SER A 75 13.19 -11.54 5.43
CA SER A 75 12.36 -10.34 5.36
C SER A 75 12.27 -9.58 6.68
N ALA A 76 12.08 -8.27 6.57
CA ALA A 76 11.90 -7.39 7.70
C ALA A 76 10.71 -7.87 8.55
N ALA A 77 10.84 -7.72 9.87
CA ALA A 77 9.90 -8.22 10.87
C ALA A 77 9.58 -9.74 10.78
N GLY A 78 10.33 -10.51 9.97
CA GLY A 78 9.99 -11.90 9.66
C GLY A 78 8.62 -12.01 9.00
N LEU A 79 8.25 -11.04 8.17
CA LEU A 79 6.98 -10.98 7.44
C LEU A 79 7.25 -11.17 5.94
N TYR A 80 6.63 -12.18 5.33
CA TYR A 80 6.72 -12.48 3.91
C TYR A 80 5.41 -12.13 3.20
N LEU A 81 5.49 -11.31 2.15
CA LEU A 81 4.32 -10.85 1.37
C LEU A 81 4.36 -11.31 -0.10
N GLY A 82 5.24 -12.27 -0.41
CA GLY A 82 5.44 -12.78 -1.77
C GLY A 82 6.80 -12.39 -2.35
N PRO A 83 7.28 -13.13 -3.37
CA PRO A 83 8.59 -12.88 -3.94
C PRO A 83 8.58 -11.62 -4.80
N LYS A 84 9.74 -10.97 -4.98
CA LYS A 84 9.86 -9.81 -5.87
C LYS A 84 9.31 -10.10 -7.26
N LYS A 85 8.81 -9.07 -7.95
CA LYS A 85 8.23 -9.21 -9.31
C LYS A 85 9.18 -9.89 -10.30
N SER A 86 10.49 -9.64 -10.18
CA SER A 86 11.53 -10.21 -11.04
C SER A 86 12.01 -11.61 -10.66
N ASP A 87 11.45 -12.22 -9.59
CA ASP A 87 11.69 -13.63 -9.29
C ASP A 87 10.89 -14.51 -10.26
N THR A 88 11.61 -15.25 -11.10
CA THR A 88 11.06 -16.20 -12.07
C THR A 88 11.28 -17.66 -11.64
N THR A 89 11.87 -17.88 -10.47
CA THR A 89 12.20 -19.21 -9.94
C THR A 89 11.17 -19.72 -8.95
N THR A 90 10.52 -18.81 -8.23
CA THR A 90 9.45 -19.16 -7.30
C THR A 90 8.17 -19.48 -8.07
N VAL A 91 7.61 -20.66 -7.85
CA VAL A 91 6.30 -21.04 -8.38
C VAL A 91 5.23 -20.20 -7.70
N ILE A 92 4.45 -19.47 -8.49
CA ILE A 92 3.32 -18.69 -8.00
C ILE A 92 2.05 -19.50 -8.24
N ASP A 93 1.51 -20.07 -7.19
CA ASP A 93 0.29 -20.88 -7.22
C ASP A 93 -0.57 -20.62 -5.97
N VAL A 94 -1.70 -21.34 -5.88
CA VAL A 94 -2.63 -21.24 -4.75
C VAL A 94 -1.99 -21.57 -3.41
N ALA A 95 -0.98 -22.47 -3.38
CA ALA A 95 -0.31 -22.84 -2.15
C ALA A 95 0.57 -21.69 -1.63
N LEU A 96 1.25 -20.98 -2.54
CA LEU A 96 1.98 -19.76 -2.18
C LEU A 96 1.03 -18.65 -1.69
N TYR A 97 -0.12 -18.48 -2.34
CA TYR A 97 -1.12 -17.51 -1.89
C TYR A 97 -1.60 -17.84 -0.47
N GLN A 98 -1.92 -19.11 -0.21
CA GLN A 98 -2.33 -19.57 1.12
C GLN A 98 -1.25 -19.34 2.16
N GLN A 99 0.01 -19.61 1.83
CA GLN A 99 1.13 -19.31 2.72
C GLN A 99 1.18 -17.82 3.12
N VAL A 100 0.94 -16.91 2.17
CA VAL A 100 0.94 -15.46 2.46
C VAL A 100 -0.24 -15.08 3.33
N ILE A 101 -1.44 -15.59 3.03
CA ILE A 101 -2.65 -15.32 3.83
C ILE A 101 -2.50 -15.85 5.26
N ASP A 102 -2.05 -17.09 5.43
CA ASP A 102 -1.83 -17.72 6.74
C ASP A 102 -0.79 -16.95 7.58
N GLY A 103 0.13 -16.24 6.92
CA GLY A 103 1.15 -15.42 7.56
C GLY A 103 0.66 -14.05 8.04
N ILE A 104 -0.52 -13.59 7.63
CA ILE A 104 -0.99 -12.21 7.89
C ILE A 104 -2.42 -12.10 8.41
N ALA A 105 -3.34 -12.97 7.98
CA ALA A 105 -4.74 -12.89 8.38
C ALA A 105 -4.95 -13.52 9.76
N ASN A 106 -5.57 -12.77 10.68
CA ASN A 106 -5.74 -13.15 12.09
C ASN A 106 -4.40 -13.39 12.82
N VAL A 107 -3.33 -12.73 12.38
CA VAL A 107 -1.99 -12.85 12.97
C VAL A 107 -1.64 -11.55 13.68
N PRO A 108 -1.43 -11.56 15.01
CA PRO A 108 -1.03 -10.37 15.75
C PRO A 108 0.25 -9.73 15.19
N SER A 109 0.26 -8.40 15.05
CA SER A 109 1.43 -7.66 14.62
C SER A 109 2.54 -7.76 15.67
N LYS A 110 3.75 -8.16 15.26
CA LYS A 110 4.93 -8.10 16.13
C LYS A 110 5.29 -6.68 16.55
N THR A 111 4.89 -5.68 15.76
CA THR A 111 5.12 -4.27 16.10
C THR A 111 4.03 -3.73 17.03
N ALA A 112 2.78 -4.12 16.83
CA ALA A 112 1.63 -3.69 17.64
C ALA A 112 0.77 -4.91 18.04
N PRO A 113 1.15 -5.67 19.09
CA PRO A 113 0.55 -6.98 19.37
C PRO A 113 -0.94 -6.98 19.73
N ALA A 114 -1.52 -5.81 19.99
CA ALA A 114 -2.96 -5.65 20.24
C ALA A 114 -3.80 -5.55 18.96
N MET A 115 -3.18 -5.63 17.78
CA MET A 115 -3.83 -5.50 16.48
C MET A 115 -3.25 -6.53 15.50
N ASP A 116 -4.12 -7.12 14.69
CA ASP A 116 -3.70 -8.08 13.68
C ASP A 116 -3.02 -7.38 12.50
N LEU A 117 -2.13 -8.10 11.82
CA LEU A 117 -1.52 -7.64 10.56
C LEU A 117 -2.62 -7.35 9.54
N VAL A 118 -3.54 -8.30 9.39
CA VAL A 118 -4.80 -8.18 8.66
C VAL A 118 -5.92 -8.79 9.50
N GLU A 119 -6.91 -7.98 9.86
CA GLU A 119 -8.18 -8.38 10.46
C GLU A 119 -9.21 -8.58 9.34
N PRO A 120 -9.58 -9.82 8.98
CA PRO A 120 -10.57 -10.08 7.95
C PRO A 120 -11.90 -9.36 8.24
N ALA A 121 -12.51 -8.82 7.19
CA ALA A 121 -13.74 -8.02 7.23
C ALA A 121 -13.62 -6.63 7.89
N ASP A 122 -12.50 -6.27 8.55
CA ASP A 122 -12.31 -4.96 9.16
C ASP A 122 -10.94 -4.33 8.83
N PRO A 123 -10.85 -3.54 7.75
CA PRO A 123 -9.59 -2.84 7.43
C PRO A 123 -9.20 -1.78 8.47
N SER A 124 -10.13 -1.29 9.30
CA SER A 124 -9.82 -0.31 10.36
C SER A 124 -9.06 -0.94 11.52
N GLN A 125 -9.21 -2.25 11.71
CA GLN A 125 -8.50 -3.05 12.72
C GLN A 125 -7.27 -3.77 12.15
N SER A 126 -6.84 -3.41 10.94
CA SER A 126 -5.68 -4.03 10.28
C SER A 126 -4.43 -3.14 10.36
N PHE A 127 -3.38 -3.63 11.02
CA PHE A 127 -2.12 -2.88 11.16
C PHE A 127 -1.45 -2.60 9.82
N LEU A 128 -1.64 -3.50 8.82
CA LEU A 128 -1.20 -3.26 7.45
C LEU A 128 -1.75 -1.95 6.89
N MET A 129 -3.04 -1.65 7.13
CA MET A 129 -3.64 -0.41 6.60
C MET A 129 -3.08 0.82 7.26
N LEU A 130 -2.89 0.80 8.60
CA LEU A 130 -2.23 1.90 9.30
C LEU A 130 -0.83 2.20 8.75
N LYS A 131 -0.10 1.15 8.36
CA LYS A 131 1.23 1.26 7.75
C LYS A 131 1.18 1.83 6.33
N MET A 132 0.24 1.38 5.51
CA MET A 132 0.01 1.87 4.14
C MET A 132 -0.50 3.31 4.11
N ASP A 133 -1.17 3.73 5.17
CA ASP A 133 -1.69 5.09 5.33
C ASP A 133 -0.72 6.06 6.01
N GLY A 134 0.34 5.54 6.63
CA GLY A 134 1.22 6.34 7.48
C GLY A 134 0.57 6.78 8.79
N CYS A 135 -0.54 6.18 9.17
CA CYS A 135 -1.29 6.50 10.39
C CYS A 135 -0.90 5.67 11.61
N HIS A 136 0.02 4.73 11.49
CA HIS A 136 0.42 3.79 12.55
C HIS A 136 0.88 4.47 13.85
N ASN A 137 1.56 5.61 13.78
CA ASN A 137 1.96 6.36 14.98
C ASN A 137 0.85 7.26 15.54
N ALA A 138 -0.15 7.62 14.74
CA ALA A 138 -1.31 8.41 15.18
C ALA A 138 -2.41 7.55 15.83
N ALA A 139 -2.34 6.23 15.68
CA ALA A 139 -3.35 5.29 16.15
C ALA A 139 -3.34 5.04 17.67
N GLY A 140 -2.38 5.62 18.42
CA GLY A 140 -2.31 5.45 19.88
C GLY A 140 -1.97 4.02 20.34
N LEU A 141 -1.35 3.23 19.47
CA LEU A 141 -0.99 1.83 19.74
C LEU A 141 0.24 1.72 20.64
N ALA A 142 0.22 0.74 21.54
CA ALA A 142 1.42 0.31 22.25
C ALA A 142 2.30 -0.50 21.30
N CYS A 143 3.41 0.08 20.86
CA CYS A 143 4.28 -0.52 19.87
C CYS A 143 5.65 -0.92 20.41
N THR A 144 6.18 -2.02 19.85
CA THR A 144 7.57 -2.44 20.03
C THR A 144 8.40 -1.91 18.87
N ALA A 145 9.31 -0.98 19.19
CA ALA A 145 10.20 -0.37 18.20
C ALA A 145 10.97 -1.43 17.41
N GLN A 146 10.92 -1.32 16.08
CA GLN A 146 11.61 -2.24 15.18
C GLN A 146 13.03 -1.74 14.94
N PRO A 147 14.09 -2.57 15.12
CA PRO A 147 15.48 -2.15 14.98
C PRO A 147 15.85 -1.56 13.60
N LYS A 148 15.06 -1.86 12.56
CA LYS A 148 15.27 -1.41 11.18
C LYS A 148 14.40 -0.22 10.77
N ALA A 149 13.60 0.34 11.69
CA ALA A 149 12.84 1.55 11.43
C ALA A 149 13.77 2.77 11.32
N LYS A 150 13.50 3.67 10.38
CA LYS A 150 14.26 4.90 10.13
C LYS A 150 13.76 6.07 10.97
N SER A 151 12.45 6.15 11.22
CA SER A 151 11.80 7.26 11.91
C SER A 151 12.16 7.38 13.39
N GLY A 152 12.59 6.29 14.03
CA GLY A 152 12.77 6.22 15.48
C GLY A 152 11.46 6.18 16.28
N GLU A 153 10.31 6.24 15.60
CA GLU A 153 8.99 6.22 16.22
C GLU A 153 8.63 4.82 16.75
N PRO A 154 7.82 4.71 17.82
CA PRO A 154 7.51 3.42 18.45
C PRO A 154 6.91 2.39 17.49
N CYS A 155 6.00 2.82 16.63
CA CYS A 155 5.38 1.94 15.65
C CYS A 155 6.17 1.88 14.33
N GLY A 156 7.34 2.52 14.22
CA GLY A 156 8.26 2.45 13.09
C GLY A 156 7.90 3.35 11.90
N ASP A 157 8.27 2.92 10.70
CA ASP A 157 8.04 3.66 9.44
C ASP A 157 6.67 3.32 8.81
N SER A 158 6.19 4.17 7.90
CA SER A 158 5.15 3.81 6.94
C SER A 158 5.67 2.76 5.96
N MET A 159 4.75 2.04 5.31
CA MET A 159 5.07 1.08 4.26
C MET A 159 4.36 1.44 2.95
N PRO A 160 5.04 1.34 1.79
CA PRO A 160 6.44 0.96 1.61
C PRO A 160 7.44 1.96 2.20
N GLN A 161 8.55 1.44 2.73
CA GLN A 161 9.55 2.27 3.41
C GLN A 161 10.37 3.09 2.39
N GLY A 162 10.39 4.41 2.54
CA GLY A 162 11.29 5.31 1.81
C GLY A 162 10.77 5.87 0.49
N SER A 163 9.53 5.60 0.10
CA SER A 163 8.93 6.07 -1.15
C SER A 163 7.57 6.77 -0.98
N GLY A 164 7.31 7.38 0.19
CA GLY A 164 5.98 7.89 0.54
C GLY A 164 4.94 6.77 0.66
N VAL A 165 3.65 7.13 0.74
CA VAL A 165 2.57 6.13 0.75
C VAL A 165 2.19 5.74 -0.68
N LEU A 166 1.58 4.56 -0.82
CA LEU A 166 0.92 4.16 -2.06
C LEU A 166 -0.26 5.08 -2.38
N CYS A 167 -0.59 5.21 -3.65
CA CYS A 167 -1.76 5.96 -4.10
C CYS A 167 -3.06 5.39 -3.53
N ALA A 168 -4.08 6.24 -3.44
CA ALA A 168 -5.35 5.87 -2.80
C ALA A 168 -5.96 4.63 -3.47
N GLU A 169 -5.85 4.53 -4.79
CA GLU A 169 -6.38 3.45 -5.61
C GLU A 169 -5.78 2.09 -5.22
N ASP A 170 -4.45 2.03 -5.08
CA ASP A 170 -3.73 0.81 -4.67
C ASP A 170 -4.08 0.42 -3.22
N ARG A 171 -4.24 1.42 -2.33
CA ARG A 171 -4.63 1.16 -0.94
C ARG A 171 -6.08 0.69 -0.84
N ASP A 172 -6.97 1.23 -1.66
CA ASP A 172 -8.38 0.85 -1.71
C ASP A 172 -8.57 -0.58 -2.23
N VAL A 173 -7.70 -1.07 -3.12
CA VAL A 173 -7.67 -2.50 -3.49
C VAL A 173 -7.44 -3.37 -2.25
N VAL A 174 -6.45 -3.02 -1.43
CA VAL A 174 -6.16 -3.77 -0.20
C VAL A 174 -7.28 -3.62 0.83
N ARG A 175 -7.82 -2.41 1.05
CA ARG A 175 -8.96 -2.19 1.96
C ARG A 175 -10.17 -3.03 1.57
N ARG A 176 -10.54 -3.03 0.28
CA ARG A 176 -11.67 -3.80 -0.25
C ARG A 176 -11.43 -5.29 -0.07
N TRP A 177 -10.24 -5.78 -0.39
CA TRP A 177 -9.90 -7.18 -0.16
C TRP A 177 -10.03 -7.59 1.31
N ILE A 178 -9.53 -6.77 2.25
CA ILE A 178 -9.68 -7.03 3.69
C ILE A 178 -11.15 -7.04 4.08
N ALA A 179 -11.91 -6.00 3.69
CA ALA A 179 -13.34 -5.91 3.98
C ALA A 179 -14.17 -7.07 3.39
N GLN A 180 -13.71 -7.64 2.27
CA GLN A 180 -14.31 -8.81 1.62
C GLN A 180 -13.85 -10.16 2.22
N GLY A 181 -13.17 -10.11 3.37
CA GLY A 181 -12.80 -11.27 4.19
C GLY A 181 -11.37 -11.76 4.00
N ALA A 182 -10.51 -10.97 3.36
CA ALA A 182 -9.07 -11.26 3.23
C ALA A 182 -8.74 -12.69 2.72
N LYS A 183 -9.57 -13.20 1.80
CA LYS A 183 -9.51 -14.57 1.29
C LYS A 183 -8.73 -14.68 -0.02
N ILE A 184 -8.36 -15.92 -0.36
CA ILE A 184 -7.99 -16.30 -1.72
C ILE A 184 -9.28 -16.52 -2.51
N ASP A 185 -9.30 -16.08 -3.76
CA ASP A 185 -10.39 -16.29 -4.72
C ASP A 185 -10.39 -17.69 -5.35
#